data_AF-A0A2P2IBI8-F1
#
_entry.id   AF-A0A2P2IBI8-F1
#
_cell.length_a   1.000
_cell.length_b   1.000
_cell.length_c   1.000
_cell.angle_alpha   90.00
_cell.angle_beta   90.00
_cell.angle_gamma   90.00
#
_symmetry.space_group_name_H-M   'P 1'
#
loop_
_entity.id
_entity.type
_entity.pdbx_description
1 polymer ?
#
loop_
_entity_poly.entity_id
_entity_poly.type
_entity_poly.pdbx_seq_one_letter_code
_entity_poly.pdbx_strand_id
1 'polypeptide(L)'
;MEQVKRMMDVNFFGTFAVTQAVVRAMKQRGSTGSDREGIIVLTSSQGGLLGIYGFTAYAAAKAALIKFGEALHMEVVPHGLSVTVCVPPDTDTPGFVAENVSKPTETRLLSEAAGLFSAEAVAKNLVNDALSGRFYSTVGMEGFMLTTLCAGMGPLTHFTDFCAQVFLTGVFRIISAFVLFNFSRIVRAEQRSRASSKRKE
;
A
#
# COMPACT_ATOMS: atom_id res chain seq x y z
N MET A 1 2.05 -20.78 10.90
CA MET A 1 0.91 -20.86 9.96
C MET A 1 -0.32 -20.12 10.45
N GLU A 2 -0.72 -20.24 11.71
CA GLU A 2 -1.91 -19.54 12.26
C GLU A 2 -1.84 -18.02 12.13
N GLN A 3 -0.71 -17.40 12.52
CA GLN A 3 -0.52 -15.95 12.38
C GLN A 3 -0.62 -15.47 10.91
N VAL A 4 -0.14 -16.27 9.96
CA VAL A 4 -0.22 -15.98 8.52
C VAL A 4 -1.67 -16.05 8.04
N LYS A 5 -2.42 -17.08 8.45
CA LYS A 5 -3.86 -17.19 8.15
C LYS A 5 -4.61 -16.00 8.71
N ARG A 6 -4.41 -15.66 9.98
CA ARG A 6 -5.01 -14.48 10.62
C ARG A 6 -4.71 -13.18 9.87
N MET A 7 -3.47 -13.00 9.39
CA MET A 7 -3.12 -11.81 8.58
C MET A 7 -3.96 -11.75 7.29
N MET A 8 -4.13 -12.86 6.58
CA MET A 8 -4.98 -12.94 5.38
C MET A 8 -6.46 -12.76 5.70
N ASP A 9 -6.95 -13.42 6.76
CA ASP A 9 -8.35 -13.36 7.17
C ASP A 9 -8.77 -11.93 7.49
N VAL A 10 -7.95 -11.20 8.25
CA VAL A 10 -8.24 -9.82 8.64
C VAL A 10 -8.02 -8.85 7.48
N ASN A 11 -6.85 -8.88 6.82
CA ASN A 11 -6.48 -7.84 5.87
C ASN A 11 -7.08 -8.03 4.48
N PHE A 12 -7.36 -9.27 4.06
CA PHE A 12 -7.86 -9.55 2.72
C PHE A 12 -9.30 -10.06 2.75
N PHE A 13 -9.56 -11.21 3.39
CA PHE A 13 -10.90 -11.81 3.36
C PHE A 13 -11.95 -10.94 4.06
N GLY A 14 -11.59 -10.28 5.17
CA GLY A 14 -12.46 -9.32 5.84
C GLY A 14 -12.85 -8.15 4.93
N THR A 15 -11.87 -7.53 4.26
CA THR A 15 -12.13 -6.44 3.31
C THR A 15 -12.94 -6.91 2.10
N PHE A 16 -12.65 -8.10 1.57
CA PHE A 16 -13.41 -8.70 0.47
C PHE A 16 -14.87 -8.91 0.86
N ALA A 17 -15.12 -9.52 2.03
CA ALA A 17 -16.47 -9.82 2.50
C ALA A 17 -17.32 -8.55 2.69
N VAL A 18 -16.75 -7.51 3.33
CA VAL A 18 -17.43 -6.22 3.51
C VAL A 18 -17.71 -5.57 2.15
N THR A 19 -16.73 -5.57 1.25
CA THR A 19 -16.88 -5.01 -0.10
C THR A 19 -17.98 -5.73 -0.87
N GLN A 20 -18.00 -7.06 -0.85
CA GLN A 20 -19.01 -7.88 -1.50
C GLN A 20 -20.42 -7.60 -0.96
N ALA A 21 -20.56 -7.40 0.34
CA ALA A 21 -21.83 -7.10 0.98
C ALA A 21 -22.41 -5.74 0.53
N VAL A 22 -21.57 -4.72 0.31
CA VAL A 22 -22.03 -3.36 -0.01
C VAL A 22 -22.09 -3.07 -1.51
N VAL A 23 -21.19 -3.67 -2.31
CA VAL A 23 -21.01 -3.28 -3.72
C VAL A 23 -22.26 -3.50 -4.57
N ARG A 24 -23.05 -4.55 -4.29
CA ARG A 24 -24.30 -4.81 -5.02
C ARG A 24 -25.31 -3.66 -4.86
N ALA A 25 -25.48 -3.16 -3.63
CA ALA A 25 -26.37 -2.04 -3.36
C ALA A 25 -25.85 -0.72 -3.94
N MET A 26 -24.52 -0.52 -3.92
CA MET A 26 -23.89 0.65 -4.55
C MET A 26 -24.13 0.65 -6.07
N LYS A 27 -23.95 -0.49 -6.76
CA LYS A 27 -24.17 -0.61 -8.21
C LYS A 27 -25.62 -0.29 -8.61
N GLN A 28 -26.59 -0.70 -7.78
CA GLN A 28 -28.02 -0.43 -8.02
C GLN A 28 -28.35 1.06 -7.91
N ARG A 29 -27.70 1.80 -7.02
CA ARG A 29 -27.88 3.25 -6.88
C ARG A 29 -27.23 4.00 -8.04
N GLY A 30 -25.96 3.68 -8.32
CA GLY A 30 -25.10 4.28 -9.36
C GLY A 30 -25.61 4.24 -10.80
N SER A 31 -26.67 3.49 -11.08
CA SER A 31 -27.23 3.35 -12.42
C SER A 31 -28.26 4.43 -12.78
N THR A 32 -28.42 5.47 -11.94
CA THR A 32 -29.54 6.43 -12.02
C THR A 32 -29.16 7.86 -12.46
N GLY A 33 -27.87 8.17 -12.67
CA GLY A 33 -27.40 9.51 -13.06
C GLY A 33 -26.07 9.52 -13.83
N SER A 34 -25.70 10.71 -14.33
CA SER A 34 -24.49 10.97 -15.13
C SER A 34 -23.23 11.30 -14.31
N ASP A 35 -23.36 11.45 -12.99
CA ASP A 35 -22.26 11.84 -12.10
C ASP A 35 -21.77 10.65 -11.26
N ARG A 36 -20.54 10.75 -10.73
CA ARG A 36 -19.96 9.69 -9.87
C ARG A 36 -20.72 9.59 -8.56
N GLU A 37 -21.45 8.49 -8.37
CA GLU A 37 -22.38 8.33 -7.24
C GLU A 37 -21.76 7.64 -6.01
N GLY A 38 -20.58 7.03 -6.13
CA GLY A 38 -19.95 6.34 -5.01
C GLY A 38 -18.46 6.01 -5.15
N ILE A 39 -17.84 5.78 -4.00
CA ILE A 39 -16.40 5.52 -3.87
C ILE A 39 -16.20 4.35 -2.92
N ILE A 40 -15.38 3.39 -3.33
CA ILE A 40 -14.89 2.32 -2.47
C ILE A 40 -13.43 2.60 -2.17
N VAL A 41 -13.09 2.72 -0.89
CA VAL A 41 -11.70 2.94 -0.45
C VAL A 41 -11.15 1.67 0.19
N LEU A 42 -10.02 1.20 -0.32
CA LEU A 42 -9.32 0.02 0.19
C LEU A 42 -8.02 0.45 0.88
N THR A 43 -7.86 0.16 2.16
CA THR A 43 -6.65 0.50 2.92
C THR A 43 -5.59 -0.62 2.79
N SER A 44 -4.73 -0.48 1.79
CA SER A 44 -3.52 -1.28 1.61
C SER A 44 -2.36 -0.70 2.46
N SER A 45 -1.15 -0.65 1.93
CA SER A 45 0.08 -0.13 2.55
C SER A 45 1.16 0.04 1.48
N GLN A 46 2.14 0.91 1.70
CA GLN A 46 3.38 0.88 0.92
C GLN A 46 4.07 -0.50 0.98
N GLY A 47 3.92 -1.23 2.09
CA GLY A 47 4.35 -2.63 2.21
C GLY A 47 3.60 -3.61 1.29
N GLY A 48 2.50 -3.20 0.64
CA GLY A 48 1.85 -3.95 -0.42
C GLY A 48 2.49 -3.75 -1.81
N LEU A 49 3.31 -2.71 -1.96
CA LEU A 49 4.07 -2.40 -3.19
C LEU A 49 5.56 -2.78 -3.05
N LEU A 50 6.08 -2.79 -1.82
CA LEU A 50 7.46 -3.11 -1.51
C LEU A 50 7.56 -4.22 -0.46
N GLY A 51 8.29 -5.28 -0.77
CA GLY A 51 8.60 -6.34 0.19
C GLY A 51 9.65 -5.91 1.20
N ILE A 52 9.27 -5.87 2.49
CA ILE A 52 10.17 -5.50 3.61
C ILE A 52 10.45 -6.74 4.47
N TYR A 53 11.70 -6.85 4.95
CA TYR A 53 12.10 -7.91 5.88
C TYR A 53 11.15 -7.98 7.08
N GLY A 54 10.79 -9.19 7.52
CA GLY A 54 9.88 -9.41 8.65
C GLY A 54 8.39 -9.25 8.33
N PHE A 55 8.02 -8.68 7.17
CA PHE A 55 6.62 -8.44 6.79
C PHE A 55 6.10 -9.31 5.65
N THR A 56 6.70 -10.47 5.38
CA THR A 56 6.34 -11.33 4.24
C THR A 56 4.83 -11.61 4.11
N ALA A 57 4.18 -12.07 5.19
CA ALA A 57 2.75 -12.38 5.16
C ALA A 57 1.86 -11.12 5.10
N TYR A 58 2.26 -10.06 5.80
CA TYR A 58 1.57 -8.77 5.78
C TYR A 58 1.61 -8.13 4.39
N ALA A 59 2.80 -8.05 3.79
CA ALA A 59 3.05 -7.53 2.46
C ALA A 59 2.22 -8.29 1.41
N ALA A 60 2.18 -9.62 1.48
CA ALA A 60 1.36 -10.43 0.59
C ALA A 60 -0.14 -10.12 0.72
N ALA A 61 -0.65 -10.00 1.95
CA ALA A 61 -2.07 -9.67 2.19
C ALA A 61 -2.42 -8.26 1.69
N LYS A 62 -1.55 -7.27 1.91
CA LYS A 62 -1.75 -5.89 1.44
C LYS A 62 -1.60 -5.76 -0.09
N ALA A 63 -0.71 -6.53 -0.70
CA ALA A 63 -0.57 -6.63 -2.15
C ALA A 63 -1.84 -7.22 -2.79
N ALA A 64 -2.47 -8.21 -2.15
CA ALA A 64 -3.73 -8.78 -2.64
C ALA A 64 -4.85 -7.74 -2.74
N LEU A 65 -4.91 -6.76 -1.83
CA LEU A 65 -5.88 -5.66 -1.90
C LEU A 65 -5.68 -4.75 -3.11
N ILE A 66 -4.45 -4.56 -3.58
CA ILE A 66 -4.17 -3.75 -4.77
C ILE A 66 -4.77 -4.41 -6.00
N LYS A 67 -4.49 -5.70 -6.21
CA LYS A 67 -5.04 -6.47 -7.34
C LYS A 67 -6.55 -6.66 -7.24
N PHE A 68 -7.08 -6.83 -6.03
CA PHE A 68 -8.51 -6.79 -5.80
C PHE A 68 -9.12 -5.45 -6.22
N GLY A 69 -8.49 -4.33 -5.85
CA GLY A 69 -8.92 -2.99 -6.24
C GLY A 69 -8.90 -2.76 -7.75
N GLU A 70 -7.85 -3.23 -8.45
CA GLU A 70 -7.72 -3.12 -9.90
C GLU A 70 -8.88 -3.85 -10.61
N ALA A 71 -9.15 -5.10 -10.22
CA ALA A 71 -10.25 -5.88 -10.78
C ALA A 71 -11.62 -5.26 -10.44
N LEU A 72 -11.81 -4.90 -9.17
CA LEU A 72 -13.05 -4.28 -8.70
C LEU A 72 -13.34 -2.97 -9.45
N HIS A 73 -12.33 -2.15 -9.72
CA HIS A 73 -12.50 -0.91 -10.47
C HIS A 73 -13.16 -1.15 -11.83
N MET A 74 -12.69 -2.16 -12.57
CA MET A 74 -13.26 -2.54 -13.86
C MET A 74 -14.70 -3.04 -13.74
N GLU A 75 -15.04 -3.72 -12.65
CA GLU A 75 -16.40 -4.23 -12.41
C GLU A 75 -17.40 -3.13 -12.00
N VAL A 76 -16.92 -2.02 -11.43
CA VAL A 76 -17.78 -0.98 -10.85
C VAL A 76 -17.84 0.30 -11.68
N VAL A 77 -16.85 0.56 -12.54
CA VAL A 77 -16.80 1.76 -13.39
C VAL A 77 -18.03 1.94 -14.29
N PRO A 78 -18.66 0.89 -14.88
CA PRO A 78 -19.87 1.06 -15.69
C PRO A 78 -21.09 1.50 -14.87
N HIS A 79 -21.01 1.46 -13.53
CA HIS A 79 -22.07 1.81 -12.61
C HIS A 79 -21.84 3.17 -11.93
N GLY A 80 -20.98 4.03 -12.48
CA GLY A 80 -20.70 5.36 -11.90
C GLY A 80 -19.96 5.31 -10.56
N LEU A 81 -19.34 4.18 -10.24
CA LEU A 81 -18.57 3.98 -9.01
C LEU A 81 -17.06 4.03 -9.29
N SER A 82 -16.29 4.29 -8.24
CA SER A 82 -14.83 4.34 -8.32
C SER A 82 -14.19 3.60 -7.16
N VAL A 83 -12.92 3.25 -7.33
CA VAL A 83 -12.11 2.56 -6.34
C VAL A 83 -10.83 3.36 -6.12
N THR A 84 -10.49 3.60 -4.86
CA THR A 84 -9.21 4.18 -4.44
C THR A 84 -8.51 3.22 -3.49
N VAL A 85 -7.29 2.82 -3.83
CA VAL A 85 -6.41 2.02 -2.99
C VAL A 85 -5.45 2.96 -2.27
N CYS A 86 -5.65 3.09 -0.96
CA CYS A 86 -4.76 3.82 -0.08
C CYS A 86 -3.54 2.95 0.24
N VAL A 87 -2.34 3.46 -0.04
CA VAL A 87 -1.06 2.83 0.29
C VAL A 87 -0.29 3.76 1.26
N PRO A 88 -0.70 3.83 2.53
CA PRO A 88 -0.09 4.76 3.48
C PRO A 88 1.37 4.37 3.81
N PRO A 89 2.23 5.38 4.11
CA PRO A 89 3.52 5.17 4.77
C PRO A 89 3.33 4.82 6.25
N ASP A 90 4.44 4.68 6.98
CA ASP A 90 4.41 4.66 8.44
C ASP A 90 3.64 5.87 8.99
N THR A 91 2.62 5.58 9.80
CA THR A 91 1.65 6.57 10.25
C THR A 91 1.58 6.56 11.78
N ASP A 92 1.70 7.73 12.38
CA ASP A 92 1.65 7.93 13.84
C ASP A 92 0.27 7.55 14.37
N THR A 93 0.20 6.34 14.91
CA THR A 93 -1.01 5.70 15.42
C THR A 93 -0.64 4.82 16.62
N PRO A 94 -1.59 4.55 17.53
CA PRO A 94 -1.37 3.57 18.60
C PRO A 94 -0.93 2.19 18.07
N GLY A 95 -1.41 1.80 16.87
CA GLY A 95 -1.02 0.57 16.20
C GLY A 95 0.45 0.54 15.80
N PHE A 96 0.97 1.63 15.23
CA PHE A 96 2.39 1.75 14.87
C PHE A 96 3.30 1.72 16.11
N VAL A 97 2.88 2.36 17.21
CA VAL A 97 3.58 2.30 18.50
C VAL A 97 3.67 0.86 19.00
N ALA A 98 2.56 0.12 18.99
CA ALA A 98 2.54 -1.28 19.42
C ALA A 98 3.37 -2.20 18.50
N GLU A 99 3.32 -1.98 17.19
CA GLU A 99 4.12 -2.72 16.22
C GLU A 99 5.62 -2.56 16.46
N ASN A 100 6.07 -1.33 16.71
CA ASN A 100 7.49 -1.01 16.92
C ASN A 100 8.13 -1.70 18.12
N VAL A 101 7.34 -2.12 19.13
CA VAL A 101 7.85 -2.86 20.30
C VAL A 101 8.45 -4.22 19.88
N SER A 102 7.86 -4.87 18.87
CA SER A 102 8.25 -6.21 18.44
C SER A 102 8.92 -6.25 17.06
N LYS A 103 9.08 -5.08 16.43
CA LYS A 103 9.64 -4.92 15.09
C LYS A 103 11.12 -5.33 15.08
N PRO A 104 11.56 -6.25 14.18
CA PRO A 104 12.96 -6.58 14.04
C PRO A 104 13.81 -5.34 13.71
N THR A 105 15.05 -5.30 14.21
CA THR A 105 15.96 -4.17 13.96
C THR A 105 16.14 -3.89 12.48
N GLU A 106 16.22 -4.92 11.63
CA GLU A 106 16.31 -4.75 10.18
C GLU A 106 15.10 -3.97 9.67
N THR A 107 13.89 -4.44 9.99
CA THR A 107 12.64 -3.81 9.56
C THR A 107 12.56 -2.35 10.00
N ARG A 108 12.97 -2.05 11.24
CA ARG A 108 13.01 -0.67 11.75
C ARG A 108 13.95 0.21 10.93
N LEU A 109 15.18 -0.26 10.68
CA LEU A 109 16.17 0.47 9.87
C LEU A 109 15.70 0.68 8.42
N LEU A 110 14.95 -0.27 7.86
CA LEU A 110 14.36 -0.12 6.53
C LEU A 110 13.20 0.90 6.51
N SER A 111 12.37 0.92 7.55
CA SER A 111 11.23 1.85 7.73
C SER A 111 11.67 3.30 7.96
N GLU A 112 12.74 3.52 8.72
CA GLU A 112 13.15 4.87 9.16
C GLU A 112 13.43 5.85 8.01
N ALA A 113 13.82 5.34 6.83
CA ALA A 113 14.10 6.16 5.65
C ALA A 113 12.82 6.83 5.06
N ALA A 114 11.65 6.26 5.33
CA ALA A 114 10.35 6.72 4.84
C ALA A 114 9.83 7.98 5.55
N GLY A 115 10.24 8.17 6.82
CA GLY A 115 9.66 9.13 7.74
C GLY A 115 8.33 8.68 8.34
N LEU A 116 7.88 9.39 9.39
CA LEU A 116 6.63 9.14 10.10
C LEU A 116 5.63 10.28 9.81
N PHE A 117 4.43 9.93 9.38
CA PHE A 117 3.38 10.90 9.02
C PHE A 117 2.24 10.90 10.04
N SER A 118 1.60 12.05 10.24
CA SER A 118 0.42 12.11 11.13
C SER A 118 -0.79 11.40 10.48
N ALA A 119 -1.60 10.74 11.30
CA ALA A 119 -2.84 10.11 10.85
C ALA A 119 -3.78 11.10 10.14
N GLU A 120 -3.81 12.36 10.60
CA GLU A 120 -4.63 13.40 9.99
C GLU A 120 -4.15 13.79 8.59
N ALA A 121 -2.82 13.89 8.37
CA ALA A 121 -2.28 14.17 7.04
C ALA A 121 -2.60 13.04 6.05
N VAL A 122 -2.45 11.79 6.49
CA VAL A 122 -2.79 10.60 5.70
C VAL A 122 -4.28 10.56 5.38
N ALA A 123 -5.15 10.78 6.37
CA ALA A 123 -6.60 10.78 6.19
C ALA A 123 -7.06 11.91 5.24
N LYS A 124 -6.54 13.13 5.41
CA LYS A 124 -6.86 14.27 4.55
C LYS A 124 -6.48 14.00 3.11
N ASN A 125 -5.28 13.47 2.88
CA ASN A 125 -4.82 13.14 1.53
C ASN A 125 -5.65 12.02 0.90
N LEU A 126 -5.96 10.97 1.68
CA LEU A 126 -6.83 9.87 1.25
C LEU A 126 -8.20 10.37 0.77
N VAL A 127 -8.84 11.22 1.55
CA VAL A 127 -10.16 11.77 1.18
C VAL A 127 -10.05 12.61 -0.10
N ASN A 128 -9.03 13.47 -0.22
CA ASN A 128 -8.83 14.29 -1.42
C ASN A 128 -8.59 13.44 -2.69
N ASP A 129 -7.73 12.43 -2.59
CA ASP A 129 -7.43 11.53 -3.71
C ASP A 129 -8.66 10.73 -4.11
N ALA A 130 -9.39 10.19 -3.12
CA ALA A 130 -10.64 9.49 -3.36
C ALA A 130 -11.70 10.40 -3.99
N LEU A 131 -11.83 11.65 -3.53
CA LEU A 131 -12.78 12.61 -4.09
C LEU A 131 -12.43 13.04 -5.52
N SER A 132 -11.13 13.13 -5.85
CA SER A 132 -10.67 13.44 -7.21
C SER A 132 -10.76 12.27 -8.20
N GLY A 133 -10.94 11.04 -7.70
CA GLY A 133 -11.05 9.84 -8.53
C GLY A 133 -9.71 9.12 -8.76
N ARG A 134 -8.67 9.45 -7.99
CA ARG A 134 -7.37 8.77 -8.04
C ARG A 134 -7.50 7.31 -7.63
N PHE A 135 -6.93 6.42 -8.44
CA PHE A 135 -6.86 5.01 -8.11
C PHE A 135 -5.88 4.75 -6.96
N TYR A 136 -4.71 5.38 -6.93
CA TYR A 136 -3.80 5.31 -5.79
C TYR A 136 -3.89 6.55 -4.93
N SER A 137 -3.88 6.35 -3.60
CA SER A 137 -3.65 7.43 -2.65
C SER A 137 -2.45 7.11 -1.76
N THR A 138 -1.54 8.06 -1.61
CA THR A 138 -0.32 7.92 -0.82
C THR A 138 0.18 9.28 -0.35
N VAL A 139 1.03 9.29 0.69
CA VAL A 139 1.70 10.50 1.17
C VAL A 139 3.21 10.36 0.99
N GLY A 140 3.88 11.49 0.73
CA GLY A 140 5.34 11.59 0.67
C GLY A 140 5.95 11.17 -0.66
N MET A 141 7.24 11.52 -0.83
CA MET A 141 8.00 11.24 -2.05
C MET A 141 8.23 9.75 -2.28
N GLU A 142 8.44 8.97 -1.22
CA GLU A 142 8.56 7.52 -1.32
C GLU A 142 7.27 6.90 -1.85
N GLY A 143 6.14 7.30 -1.28
CA GLY A 143 4.83 6.85 -1.72
C GLY A 143 4.59 7.13 -3.20
N PHE A 144 4.85 8.37 -3.62
CA PHE A 144 4.77 8.76 -5.03
C PHE A 144 5.70 7.92 -5.93
N MET A 145 6.94 7.68 -5.49
CA MET A 145 7.89 6.86 -6.21
C MET A 145 7.39 5.40 -6.34
N LEU A 146 6.89 4.82 -5.24
CA LEU A 146 6.36 3.45 -5.20
C LEU A 146 5.14 3.27 -6.09
N THR A 147 4.16 4.17 -6.00
CA THR A 147 2.96 4.09 -6.85
C THR A 147 3.28 4.28 -8.32
N THR A 148 4.31 5.08 -8.65
CA THR A 148 4.80 5.25 -10.02
C THR A 148 5.50 3.97 -10.52
N LEU A 149 6.43 3.41 -9.73
CA LEU A 149 7.17 2.19 -10.07
C LEU A 149 6.28 0.96 -10.20
N CYS A 150 5.24 0.88 -9.37
CA CYS A 150 4.36 -0.26 -9.26
C CYS A 150 3.02 -0.05 -9.99
N ALA A 151 2.89 1.01 -10.79
CA ALA A 151 1.67 1.28 -11.55
C ALA A 151 1.29 0.13 -12.48
N GLY A 152 2.28 -0.53 -13.10
CA GLY A 152 2.06 -1.70 -13.96
C GLY A 152 0.98 -1.48 -15.02
N MET A 153 -0.01 -2.37 -15.06
CA MET A 153 -1.22 -2.27 -15.90
C MET A 153 -2.45 -1.80 -15.08
N GLY A 154 -2.21 -1.08 -13.99
CA GLY A 154 -3.27 -0.55 -13.14
C GLY A 154 -4.12 0.52 -13.84
N PRO A 155 -5.29 0.87 -13.28
CA PRO A 155 -6.18 1.89 -13.86
C PRO A 155 -5.51 3.24 -14.10
N LEU A 156 -5.74 3.80 -15.28
CA LEU A 156 -5.32 5.15 -15.65
C LEU A 156 -6.42 6.17 -15.33
N THR A 157 -6.50 6.58 -14.06
CA THR A 157 -7.56 7.49 -13.60
C THR A 157 -7.22 8.98 -13.72
N HIS A 158 -5.93 9.33 -13.75
CA HIS A 158 -5.49 10.72 -13.92
C HIS A 158 -4.31 10.86 -14.88
N PHE A 159 -4.39 11.91 -15.70
CA PHE A 159 -3.38 12.23 -16.69
C PHE A 159 -2.01 12.60 -16.08
N THR A 160 -2.00 13.23 -14.90
CA THR A 160 -0.75 13.59 -14.22
C THR A 160 0.01 12.36 -13.74
N ASP A 161 -0.69 11.35 -13.25
CA ASP A 161 -0.10 10.07 -12.85
C ASP A 161 0.46 9.33 -14.07
N PHE A 162 -0.29 9.32 -15.17
CA PHE A 162 0.18 8.76 -16.44
C PHE A 162 1.49 9.42 -16.90
N CYS A 163 1.56 10.76 -16.92
CA CYS A 163 2.78 11.47 -17.28
C CYS A 163 3.94 11.13 -16.34
N ALA A 164 3.71 11.12 -15.03
CA ALA A 164 4.73 10.74 -14.05
C ALA A 164 5.23 9.30 -14.31
N GLN A 165 4.33 8.36 -14.59
CA GLN A 165 4.68 6.97 -14.90
C GLN A 165 5.51 6.85 -16.17
N VAL A 166 5.15 7.54 -17.25
CA VAL A 166 5.90 7.48 -18.51
C VAL A 166 7.31 8.06 -18.36
N PHE A 167 7.45 9.20 -17.69
CA PHE A 167 8.73 9.92 -17.66
C PHE A 167 9.63 9.59 -16.47
N LEU A 168 9.06 9.21 -15.32
CA LEU A 168 9.83 9.02 -14.08
C LEU A 168 10.14 7.57 -13.75
N THR A 169 9.40 6.59 -14.29
CA THR A 169 9.59 5.16 -13.95
C THR A 169 11.03 4.70 -14.17
N GLY A 170 11.66 5.08 -15.29
CA GLY A 170 13.05 4.71 -15.56
C GLY A 170 14.04 5.28 -14.54
N VAL A 171 13.87 6.55 -14.19
CA VAL A 171 14.71 7.24 -13.18
C VAL A 171 14.50 6.64 -11.80
N PHE A 172 13.24 6.46 -11.38
CA PHE A 172 12.89 5.83 -10.12
C PHE A 172 13.37 4.38 -10.05
N ARG A 173 13.45 3.68 -11.19
CA ARG A 173 13.93 2.29 -11.24
C ARG A 173 15.43 2.21 -10.94
N ILE A 174 16.19 3.22 -11.36
CA ILE A 174 17.62 3.36 -11.03
C ILE A 174 17.76 3.67 -9.54
N ILE A 175 17.03 4.66 -9.02
CA ILE A 175 17.06 5.05 -7.60
C ILE A 175 16.70 3.86 -6.70
N SER A 176 15.61 3.16 -7.01
CA SER A 176 15.18 1.98 -6.25
C SER A 176 16.20 0.84 -6.28
N ALA A 177 17.02 0.69 -7.33
CA ALA A 177 18.09 -0.30 -7.33
C ALA A 177 19.12 -0.03 -6.22
N PHE A 178 19.49 1.24 -6.01
CA PHE A 178 20.38 1.64 -4.91
C PHE A 178 19.73 1.43 -3.55
N VAL A 179 18.44 1.77 -3.41
CA VAL A 179 17.67 1.54 -2.17
C VAL A 179 17.64 0.04 -1.83
N LEU A 180 17.28 -0.81 -2.79
CA LEU A 180 17.22 -2.27 -2.60
C LEU A 180 18.59 -2.89 -2.30
N PHE A 181 19.65 -2.37 -2.92
CA PHE A 181 21.01 -2.78 -2.59
C PHE A 181 21.39 -2.40 -1.15
N ASN A 182 21.05 -1.18 -0.73
CA ASN A 182 21.24 -0.73 0.65
C ASN A 182 20.45 -1.58 1.64
N PHE A 183 19.18 -1.88 1.34
CA PHE A 183 18.33 -2.75 2.16
C PHE A 183 18.95 -4.14 2.33
N SER A 184 19.42 -4.72 1.22
CA SER A 184 20.11 -6.01 1.23
C SER A 184 21.39 -5.97 2.06
N ARG A 185 22.14 -4.86 2.04
CA ARG A 185 23.33 -4.67 2.87
C ARG A 185 22.99 -4.60 4.37
N ILE A 186 21.97 -3.83 4.74
CA ILE A 186 21.50 -3.70 6.13
C ILE A 186 21.10 -5.07 6.68
N VAL A 187 20.25 -5.81 5.97
CA VAL A 187 19.80 -7.14 6.40
C VAL A 187 20.98 -8.10 6.60
N ARG A 188 21.95 -8.13 5.66
CA ARG A 188 23.14 -9.00 5.80
C ARG A 188 24.04 -8.58 6.96
N ALA A 189 24.18 -7.28 7.21
CA ALA A 189 25.01 -6.77 8.30
C ALA A 189 24.43 -7.17 9.66
N GLU A 190 23.12 -6.99 9.86
CA GLU A 190 22.43 -7.37 11.09
C GLU A 190 22.47 -8.88 11.33
N GLN A 191 22.29 -9.69 10.29
CA GLN A 191 22.41 -11.15 10.42
C GLN A 191 23.82 -11.59 10.83
N ARG A 192 24.86 -10.98 10.27
CA ARG A 192 26.25 -11.25 10.66
C ARG A 192 26.53 -10.83 12.10
N SER A 193 26.03 -9.66 12.51
CA SER A 193 26.14 -9.15 13.88
C SER A 193 25.54 -10.15 14.88
N ARG A 194 24.30 -10.60 14.65
CA ARG A 194 23.63 -11.61 15.50
C ARG A 194 24.36 -12.94 15.55
N ALA A 195 24.88 -13.42 14.42
CA ALA A 195 25.64 -14.66 14.37
C ALA A 195 26.95 -14.57 15.16
N SER A 196 27.59 -13.40 15.21
CA SER A 196 28.80 -13.16 15.99
C SER A 196 28.53 -13.08 17.50
N SER A 197 27.42 -12.47 17.92
CA SER A 197 27.03 -12.41 19.34
C SER A 197 26.71 -13.79 19.91
N LYS A 198 25.97 -14.61 19.16
CA LYS A 198 25.65 -16.00 19.56
C LYS A 198 26.85 -16.94 19.66
N ARG A 199 27.99 -16.59 19.08
CA ARG A 199 29.24 -17.37 19.18
C ARG A 199 30.08 -16.98 20.39
N LYS A 200 29.76 -15.85 21.04
CA LYS A 200 30.47 -15.33 22.22
C LYS A 200 29.77 -15.70 23.54
N GLU A 201 28.53 -16.16 23.46
CA GLU A 201 27.75 -16.79 24.54
C GLU A 201 27.99 -18.29 24.57
#